data_AF-A0A7R9DWF4-F1
#
_entry.id   AF-A0A7R9DWF4-F1
#
_cell.length_a   1.000
_cell.length_b   1.000
_cell.length_c   1.000
_cell.angle_alpha   90.00
_cell.angle_beta   90.00
_cell.angle_gamma   90.00
#
_symmetry.space_group_name_H-M   'P 1'
#
loop_
_entity.id
_entity.type
_entity.pdbx_description
1 polymer ?
#
loop_
_entity_poly.entity_id
_entity_poly.type
_entity_poly.pdbx_seq_one_letter_code
_entity_poly.pdbx_strand_id
1 'polypeptide(L)'
;IECLYFDLGLPNRDATDDQVTIDSAHAILKHDVGIKCATITPDEERVKEFKLKKMWPSPNGTIRNILDGTVFREPILCKNIPRIVPGWTKPIIVGRHAHGDQYKALDTVISKPGTV
;
A
#
# COMPACT_ATOMS: atom_id res chain seq x y z
N ILE A 1 -23.57 12.62 0.52
CA ILE A 1 -22.33 12.21 1.22
C ILE A 1 -21.26 13.18 0.78
N GLU A 2 -20.60 13.83 1.72
CA GLU A 2 -19.44 14.69 1.42
C GLU A 2 -18.20 13.79 1.39
N CYS A 3 -17.43 13.84 0.31
CA CYS A 3 -16.21 13.05 0.15
C CYS A 3 -15.02 13.99 0.08
N LEU A 4 -14.14 13.95 1.08
CA LEU A 4 -12.83 14.58 0.97
C LEU A 4 -12.02 13.81 -0.07
N TYR A 5 -11.65 14.49 -1.15
CA TYR A 5 -11.00 13.85 -2.30
C TYR A 5 -9.50 14.09 -2.28
N PHE A 6 -8.74 13.00 -2.34
CA PHE A 6 -7.28 13.00 -2.44
C PHE A 6 -6.89 12.17 -3.68
N ASP A 7 -6.30 12.81 -4.68
CA ASP A 7 -5.82 12.11 -5.86
C ASP A 7 -4.47 11.44 -5.56
N LEU A 8 -4.50 10.12 -5.34
CA LEU A 8 -3.30 9.30 -5.15
C LEU A 8 -2.76 8.70 -6.46
N GLY A 9 -3.22 9.22 -7.61
CA GLY A 9 -2.66 8.91 -8.91
C GLY A 9 -1.18 9.23 -8.98
N LEU A 10 -0.40 8.37 -9.63
CA LEU A 10 1.06 8.50 -9.68
C LEU A 10 1.55 9.89 -10.17
N PRO A 11 0.96 10.52 -11.20
CA PRO A 11 1.33 11.87 -11.59
C PRO A 11 1.11 12.93 -10.50
N ASN A 12 -0.02 12.86 -9.77
CA ASN A 12 -0.31 13.81 -8.70
C ASN A 12 0.59 13.59 -7.47
N ARG A 13 0.89 12.32 -7.16
CA ARG A 13 1.90 12.00 -6.14
C ARG A 13 3.26 12.59 -6.50
N ASP A 14 3.71 12.44 -7.74
CA ASP A 14 4.98 13.03 -8.18
C ASP A 14 4.95 14.58 -8.15
N ALA A 15 3.84 15.19 -8.58
CA ALA A 15 3.67 16.65 -8.56
C ALA A 15 3.73 17.23 -7.14
N THR A 16 3.18 16.52 -6.16
CA THR A 16 3.08 16.95 -4.75
C THR A 16 4.23 16.44 -3.87
N ASP A 17 5.27 15.86 -4.46
CA ASP A 17 6.36 15.20 -3.74
C ASP A 17 5.89 14.14 -2.73
N ASP A 18 4.82 13.44 -3.10
CA ASP A 18 4.07 12.42 -2.35
C ASP A 18 3.36 12.94 -1.08
N GLN A 19 3.29 14.26 -0.89
CA GLN A 19 2.61 14.88 0.26
C GLN A 19 1.11 14.55 0.28
N VAL A 20 0.45 14.46 -0.88
CA VAL A 20 -0.97 14.07 -0.98
C VAL A 20 -1.27 12.71 -0.32
N THR A 21 -0.30 11.79 -0.33
CA THR A 21 -0.42 10.49 0.33
C THR A 21 -0.48 10.64 1.85
N ILE A 22 0.38 11.49 2.42
CA ILE A 22 0.43 11.78 3.86
C ILE A 22 -0.85 12.49 4.29
N ASP A 23 -1.25 13.52 3.55
CA ASP A 23 -2.45 14.31 3.85
C ASP A 23 -3.71 13.44 3.85
N SER A 24 -3.81 12.50 2.90
CA SER A 24 -4.91 11.53 2.85
C SER A 24 -4.97 10.63 4.09
N ALA A 25 -3.81 10.21 4.62
CA ALA A 25 -3.76 9.40 5.84
C ALA A 25 -4.21 10.19 7.07
N HIS A 26 -3.79 11.45 7.18
CA HIS A 26 -4.21 12.34 8.27
C HIS A 26 -5.71 12.68 8.19
N ALA A 27 -6.26 12.80 6.98
CA ALA A 27 -7.70 12.94 6.81
C ALA A 27 -8.46 11.68 7.29
N ILE A 28 -7.95 10.48 7.01
CA ILE A 28 -8.53 9.25 7.53
C ILE A 28 -8.45 9.21 9.06
N LEU A 29 -7.33 9.61 9.69
CA LEU A 29 -7.24 9.70 11.16
C LEU A 29 -8.27 10.66 11.76
N LYS A 30 -8.56 11.76 11.06
CA LYS A 30 -9.52 12.78 11.52
C LYS A 30 -10.99 12.36 11.33
N HIS A 31 -11.27 11.55 10.31
CA HIS A 31 -12.63 11.24 9.85
C HIS A 31 -13.00 9.75 9.93
N ASP A 32 -12.13 8.92 10.49
CA ASP A 32 -12.23 7.48 10.76
C ASP A 32 -12.36 6.55 9.54
N VAL A 33 -12.95 7.00 8.44
CA VAL A 33 -13.28 6.16 7.28
C VAL A 33 -12.57 6.65 6.03
N GLY A 34 -11.88 5.74 5.34
CA GLY A 34 -11.26 5.96 4.05
C GLY A 34 -11.62 4.87 3.04
N ILE A 35 -11.87 5.25 1.80
CA ILE A 35 -12.03 4.32 0.67
C ILE A 35 -10.94 4.65 -0.34
N LYS A 36 -10.14 3.64 -0.70
CA LYS A 36 -8.95 3.84 -1.51
C LYS A 36 -8.97 2.98 -2.78
N CYS A 37 -8.67 3.61 -3.91
CA CYS A 37 -8.40 2.90 -5.16
C CYS A 37 -7.00 2.27 -5.16
N ALA A 38 -6.79 1.24 -5.99
CA ALA A 38 -5.45 0.66 -6.19
C ALA A 38 -4.50 1.71 -6.79
N THR A 39 -3.24 1.71 -6.35
CA THR A 39 -2.23 2.71 -6.72
C THR A 39 -0.93 2.04 -7.11
N ILE A 40 -0.25 2.61 -8.11
CA ILE A 40 1.07 2.15 -8.56
C ILE A 40 2.11 2.41 -7.46
N THR A 41 2.92 1.42 -7.13
CA THR A 41 4.20 1.61 -6.42
C THR A 41 5.29 1.57 -7.49
N PRO A 42 5.97 2.69 -7.80
CA PRO A 42 6.88 2.75 -8.93
C PRO A 42 8.14 1.92 -8.69
N ASP A 43 8.59 1.24 -9.74
CA ASP A 43 9.91 0.61 -9.89
C ASP A 43 10.74 1.42 -10.92
N GLU A 44 11.93 0.94 -11.30
CA GLU A 44 12.79 1.64 -12.27
C GLU A 44 12.13 1.82 -13.64
N GLU A 45 11.25 0.90 -14.05
CA GLU A 45 10.52 0.99 -15.31
C GLU A 45 9.47 2.09 -15.22
N ARG A 46 8.68 2.12 -14.15
CA ARG A 46 7.65 3.15 -13.92
C ARG A 46 8.26 4.54 -13.75
N VAL A 47 9.44 4.66 -13.14
CA VAL A 47 10.18 5.93 -13.08
C VAL A 47 10.46 6.47 -14.47
N LYS A 48 10.89 5.61 -15.41
CA LYS A 48 11.17 6.00 -16.80
C LYS A 48 9.89 6.29 -17.58
N GLU A 49 8.90 5.44 -17.48
CA GLU A 49 7.61 5.55 -18.18
C GLU A 49 6.89 6.87 -17.83
N PHE A 50 6.80 7.18 -16.54
CA PHE A 50 6.09 8.36 -16.04
C PHE A 50 7.00 9.58 -15.85
N LYS A 51 8.30 9.47 -16.12
CA LYS A 51 9.31 10.53 -15.93
C LYS A 51 9.30 11.12 -14.51
N LEU A 52 9.26 10.24 -13.53
CA LEU A 52 9.13 10.61 -12.12
C LEU A 52 10.40 11.29 -11.61
N LYS A 53 10.23 12.20 -10.64
CA LYS A 53 11.35 12.84 -9.91
C LYS A 53 12.21 11.81 -9.18
N LYS A 54 11.58 10.79 -8.59
CA LYS A 54 12.22 9.66 -7.92
C LYS A 54 11.29 8.46 -7.79
N MET A 55 11.83 7.34 -7.31
CA MET A 55 11.06 6.17 -6.94
C MET A 55 10.34 6.42 -5.61
N TRP A 56 9.06 6.82 -5.69
CA TRP A 56 8.24 7.09 -4.51
C TRP A 56 7.89 5.81 -3.74
N PRO A 57 7.79 5.87 -2.39
CA PRO A 57 7.35 4.73 -1.59
C PRO A 57 5.90 4.32 -1.95
N SER A 58 5.53 3.12 -1.52
CA SER A 58 4.17 2.62 -1.71
C SER A 58 3.16 3.44 -0.91
N PRO A 59 2.09 3.99 -1.53
CA PRO A 59 1.05 4.70 -0.79
C PRO A 59 0.41 3.87 0.32
N ASN A 60 0.24 2.57 0.07
CA ASN A 60 -0.33 1.66 1.07
C ASN A 60 0.59 1.51 2.29
N GLY A 61 1.90 1.56 2.09
CA GLY A 61 2.89 1.51 3.18
C GLY A 61 2.88 2.80 3.99
N THR A 62 2.93 3.96 3.31
CA THR A 62 2.88 5.28 3.94
C THR A 62 1.61 5.46 4.78
N ILE A 63 0.44 5.24 4.19
CA ILE A 63 -0.84 5.37 4.91
C ILE A 63 -0.88 4.42 6.10
N ARG A 64 -0.51 3.15 5.93
CA ARG A 64 -0.55 2.17 7.03
C ARG A 64 0.38 2.52 8.18
N ASN A 65 1.57 3.04 7.89
CA ASN A 65 2.51 3.46 8.92
C ASN A 65 1.99 4.65 9.73
N ILE A 66 1.22 5.54 9.10
CA ILE A 66 0.59 6.69 9.77
C ILE A 66 -0.63 6.25 10.60
N LEU A 67 -1.45 5.33 10.07
CA LEU A 67 -2.64 4.83 10.75
C LEU A 67 -2.35 3.82 11.86
N ASP A 68 -1.13 3.27 11.91
CA ASP A 68 -0.70 2.20 12.84
C ASP A 68 -1.67 1.00 12.88
N GLY A 69 -2.14 0.59 11.70
CA GLY A 69 -3.23 -0.37 11.53
C GLY A 69 -2.80 -1.78 11.11
N THR A 70 -3.63 -2.77 11.44
CA THR A 70 -3.54 -4.15 10.91
C THR A 70 -4.39 -4.28 9.65
N VAL A 71 -3.88 -5.00 8.64
CA VAL A 71 -4.65 -5.26 7.41
C VAL A 71 -5.41 -6.57 7.55
N PHE A 72 -6.72 -6.53 7.35
CA PHE A 72 -7.57 -7.71 7.28
C PHE A 72 -7.95 -7.99 5.82
N ARG A 73 -7.87 -9.25 5.42
CA ARG A 73 -8.35 -9.71 4.11
C ARG A 73 -9.44 -10.74 4.30
N GLU A 74 -10.59 -10.49 3.70
CA GLU A 74 -11.76 -11.36 3.75
C GLU A 74 -12.22 -11.70 2.31
N PRO A 75 -12.53 -12.97 2.00
CA PRO A 75 -13.09 -13.35 0.72
C PRO A 75 -14.58 -13.00 0.62
N ILE A 76 -15.03 -12.57 -0.56
CA ILE A 76 -16.45 -12.49 -0.88
C ILE A 76 -16.91 -13.86 -1.40
N LEU A 77 -17.85 -14.50 -0.71
CA LEU A 77 -18.35 -15.83 -1.07
C LEU A 77 -19.55 -15.72 -2.03
N CYS A 78 -19.38 -16.21 -3.25
CA CYS A 78 -20.45 -16.32 -4.25
C CYS A 78 -20.98 -17.75 -4.32
N LYS A 79 -22.30 -17.94 -4.22
CA LYS A 79 -22.93 -19.28 -4.23
C LYS A 79 -22.66 -20.07 -5.52
N ASN A 80 -22.51 -19.37 -6.64
CA ASN A 80 -22.31 -19.93 -7.97
C ASN A 80 -20.83 -20.06 -8.38
N ILE A 81 -19.88 -19.69 -7.51
CA ILE A 81 -18.45 -19.81 -7.78
C ILE A 81 -17.87 -20.94 -6.92
N PRO A 82 -17.41 -22.05 -7.51
CA PRO A 82 -16.78 -23.13 -6.76
C PRO A 82 -15.45 -22.68 -6.15
N ARG A 83 -15.12 -23.23 -4.98
CA ARG A 83 -13.86 -22.94 -4.27
C ARG A 83 -12.86 -24.07 -4.51
N ILE A 84 -11.58 -23.72 -4.54
CA ILE A 84 -10.47 -24.69 -4.68
C ILE A 84 -10.49 -25.71 -3.53
N VAL A 85 -10.82 -25.26 -2.33
CA VAL A 85 -11.03 -26.12 -1.16
C VAL A 85 -12.54 -26.21 -0.88
N PRO A 86 -13.23 -27.30 -1.29
CA PRO A 86 -14.69 -27.37 -1.22
C PRO A 86 -15.26 -27.25 0.20
N GLY A 87 -14.52 -27.75 1.20
CA GLY A 87 -14.92 -27.74 2.60
C GLY A 87 -14.90 -26.35 3.26
N TRP A 88 -14.29 -25.33 2.63
CA TRP A 88 -14.32 -23.97 3.14
C TRP A 88 -15.69 -23.34 2.88
N THR A 89 -16.63 -23.59 3.78
CA THR A 89 -18.02 -23.09 3.71
C THR A 89 -18.21 -21.75 4.41
N LYS A 90 -17.22 -21.32 5.20
CA LYS A 90 -17.19 -20.03 5.91
C LYS A 90 -15.97 -19.23 5.48
N PRO A 91 -16.01 -17.88 5.52
CA PRO A 91 -14.85 -17.05 5.24
C PRO A 91 -13.70 -17.35 6.20
N ILE A 92 -12.48 -17.27 5.70
CA ILE A 92 -11.26 -17.26 6.51
C ILE A 92 -10.67 -15.86 6.38
N ILE A 93 -10.55 -15.16 7.51
CA ILE A 93 -10.03 -13.80 7.56
C ILE A 93 -8.55 -13.87 7.94
N VAL A 94 -7.70 -13.25 7.13
CA VAL A 94 -6.26 -13.14 7.42
C VAL A 94 -5.97 -11.74 7.95
N GLY A 95 -5.63 -11.66 9.24
CA GLY A 95 -5.04 -10.48 9.84
C GLY A 95 -3.53 -10.49 9.62
N ARG A 96 -3.01 -9.47 8.93
CA ARG A 96 -1.58 -9.32 8.66
C ARG A 96 -1.02 -8.16 9.48
N HIS A 97 -0.10 -8.49 10.39
CA HIS A 97 0.78 -7.49 10.99
C HIS A 97 1.70 -6.94 9.89
N ALA A 98 1.38 -5.74 9.39
CA ALA A 98 2.02 -5.18 8.22
C ALA A 98 2.93 -3.99 8.56
N HIS A 99 3.58 -4.09 9.72
CA HIS A 99 4.55 -3.13 10.24
C HIS A 99 5.87 -3.85 10.57
N GLY A 100 7.01 -3.24 10.24
CA GLY A 100 8.33 -3.78 10.58
C GLY A 100 8.84 -4.86 9.63
N ASP A 101 9.72 -5.72 10.15
CA ASP A 101 10.37 -6.84 9.46
C ASP A 101 11.01 -6.41 8.12
N GLN A 102 10.82 -7.21 7.07
CA GLN A 102 11.30 -6.93 5.71
C GLN A 102 10.81 -5.58 5.16
N TYR A 103 9.72 -5.03 5.68
CA TYR A 103 9.15 -3.75 5.22
C TYR A 103 9.83 -2.52 5.83
N LYS A 104 10.66 -2.71 6.86
CA LYS A 104 11.52 -1.68 7.46
C LYS A 104 12.99 -2.10 7.52
N ALA A 105 13.37 -3.12 6.74
CA ALA A 105 14.75 -3.54 6.64
C ALA A 105 15.57 -2.53 5.82
N LEU A 106 16.85 -2.42 6.14
CA LEU A 106 17.85 -1.77 5.30
C LEU A 106 18.58 -2.87 4.52
N ASP A 107 18.48 -2.81 3.21
CA ASP A 107 19.20 -3.69 2.30
C ASP A 107 20.44 -3.00 1.73
N THR A 108 21.47 -3.79 1.45
CA THR A 108 22.67 -3.32 0.76
C THR A 108 23.19 -4.42 -0.15
N VAL A 109 23.65 -4.03 -1.33
CA VAL A 109 24.31 -4.94 -2.26
C VAL A 109 25.80 -4.95 -1.95
N ILE A 110 26.32 -6.09 -1.49
CA ILE A 110 27.76 -6.28 -1.27
C ILE A 110 28.40 -6.72 -2.59
N SER A 111 28.99 -5.77 -3.31
CA SER A 111 29.54 -5.98 -4.66
C SER A 111 31.03 -6.33 -4.69
N LYS A 112 31.72 -6.28 -3.54
CA LYS A 112 33.16 -6.55 -3.41
C LYS A 112 33.45 -7.35 -2.13
N PRO A 113 34.58 -8.10 -2.08
CA PRO A 113 35.01 -8.79 -0.87
C PRO A 113 35.18 -7.81 0.31
N GLY A 114 34.70 -8.21 1.50
CA GLY A 114 34.96 -7.50 2.75
C GLY A 114 36.35 -7.82 3.31
N THR A 115 36.94 -6.88 4.05
CA THR A 115 38.14 -7.12 4.87
C THR A 115 37.75 -6.98 6.34
N VAL A 116 38.41 -7.76 7.21
CA VAL A 116 38.20 -7.77 8.66
C VAL A 116 38.97 -6.63 9.31
#